data_AF-A0A6L9L6B7-F1
#
_entry.id   AF-A0A6L9L6B7-F1
#
_cell.length_a   1.000
_cell.length_b   1.000
_cell.length_c   1.000
_cell.angle_alpha   90.00
_cell.angle_beta   90.00
_cell.angle_gamma   90.00
#
_symmetry.space_group_name_H-M   'P 1'
#
loop_
_entity.id
_entity.type
_entity.pdbx_description
1 polymer ?
#
loop_
_entity_poly.entity_id
_entity_poly.type
_entity_poly.pdbx_seq_one_letter_code
_entity_poly.pdbx_strand_id
1 'polypeptide(L)'
;MGVLQQPDGNSNSQDISPRFDRIRLYEQYGAMAYGIILQIIPDPNLAQQALVSLFASPQIEQCLASPSNSPACAIIRLARAKALDVNRVSSSAIGAVFPEQSHVEDGNMGKYIFDLSFNQGYELPAIAERLKISYVDAMKSMRDYFKYLRRP
;
A
#
# COMPACT_ATOMS: atom_id res chain seq x y z
N MET A 1 34.41 -54.91 13.50
CA MET A 1 33.69 -54.87 12.20
C MET A 1 32.24 -54.58 12.55
N GLY A 2 31.71 -53.36 12.45
CA GLY A 2 31.69 -52.45 11.31
C GLY A 2 30.21 -52.30 10.92
N VAL A 3 29.54 -51.30 11.51
CA VAL A 3 28.11 -50.96 11.35
C VAL A 3 27.85 -50.38 9.96
N LEU A 4 26.75 -50.77 9.31
CA LEU A 4 26.13 -49.97 8.25
C LEU A 4 24.61 -49.91 8.45
N GLN A 5 24.20 -48.86 9.17
CA GLN A 5 22.88 -48.25 9.05
C GLN A 5 22.82 -47.51 7.71
N GLN A 6 21.80 -47.79 6.90
CA GLN A 6 21.39 -46.91 5.81
C GLN A 6 20.28 -45.99 6.33
N PRO A 7 20.49 -44.67 6.39
CA PRO A 7 19.40 -43.73 6.37
C PRO A 7 19.13 -43.33 4.91
N ASP A 8 18.09 -43.92 4.31
CA ASP A 8 17.44 -43.35 3.14
C ASP A 8 16.69 -42.09 3.58
N GLY A 9 17.34 -40.96 3.39
CA GLY A 9 16.80 -39.66 3.75
C GLY A 9 17.46 -38.57 2.91
N ASN A 10 17.18 -38.57 1.61
CA ASN A 10 17.50 -37.41 0.77
C ASN A 10 16.28 -36.99 -0.04
N SER A 11 15.22 -36.64 0.70
CA SER A 11 14.25 -35.66 0.22
C SER A 11 15.02 -34.36 0.04
N ASN A 12 15.43 -34.06 -1.20
CA ASN A 12 15.76 -32.71 -1.64
C ASN A 12 14.48 -31.87 -1.51
N SER A 13 14.14 -31.49 -0.28
CA SER A 13 13.29 -30.35 0.00
C SER A 13 14.03 -29.16 -0.56
N GLN A 14 13.59 -28.74 -1.74
CA GLN A 14 14.03 -27.50 -2.36
C GLN A 14 13.82 -26.38 -1.35
N ASP A 15 14.91 -25.95 -0.72
CA ASP A 15 15.00 -24.65 -0.06
C ASP A 15 15.01 -23.60 -1.18
N ILE A 16 13.84 -23.40 -1.81
CA ILE A 16 13.59 -22.24 -2.67
C ILE A 16 13.63 -21.05 -1.73
N SER A 17 14.84 -20.53 -1.61
CA SER A 17 15.23 -19.56 -0.60
C SER A 17 14.27 -18.37 -0.62
N PRO A 18 13.82 -17.85 0.55
CA PRO A 18 12.89 -16.72 0.64
C PRO A 18 13.37 -15.45 -0.11
N ARG A 19 14.66 -15.36 -0.44
CA ARG A 19 15.22 -14.32 -1.31
C ARG A 19 14.75 -14.39 -2.77
N PHE A 20 14.57 -15.59 -3.33
CA PHE A 20 14.08 -15.74 -4.70
C PHE A 20 12.62 -15.29 -4.84
N ASP A 21 11.82 -15.48 -3.80
CA ASP A 21 10.43 -15.02 -3.79
C ASP A 21 10.34 -13.48 -3.70
N ARG A 22 11.21 -12.84 -2.93
CA ARG A 22 11.22 -11.36 -2.83
C ARG A 22 11.62 -10.65 -4.12
N ILE A 23 12.61 -11.17 -4.85
CA ILE A 23 13.02 -10.60 -6.14
C ILE A 23 11.88 -10.73 -7.15
N ARG A 24 11.23 -11.91 -7.22
CA ARG A 24 10.06 -12.12 -8.09
C ARG A 24 8.91 -11.18 -7.76
N LEU A 25 8.61 -10.99 -6.47
CA LEU A 25 7.60 -10.03 -6.03
C LEU A 25 7.96 -8.59 -6.44
N TYR A 26 9.23 -8.21 -6.34
CA TYR A 26 9.70 -6.91 -6.78
C TYR A 26 9.56 -6.74 -8.30
N GLU A 27 9.96 -7.73 -9.09
CA GLU A 27 9.81 -7.68 -10.55
C GLU A 27 8.34 -7.59 -10.97
N GLN A 28 7.46 -8.32 -10.29
CA GLN A 28 6.04 -8.38 -10.64
C GLN A 28 5.24 -7.17 -10.16
N TYR A 29 5.53 -6.65 -8.96
CA TYR A 29 4.71 -5.64 -8.30
C TYR A 29 5.46 -4.34 -7.98
N GLY A 30 6.77 -4.28 -8.21
CA GLY A 30 7.62 -3.15 -7.84
C GLY A 30 7.16 -1.84 -8.48
N ALA A 31 6.88 -1.83 -9.79
CA ALA A 31 6.38 -0.64 -10.48
C ALA A 31 5.02 -0.17 -9.93
N MET A 32 4.12 -1.11 -9.61
CA MET A 32 2.81 -0.81 -9.02
C MET A 32 2.96 -0.22 -7.62
N ALA A 33 3.74 -0.89 -6.75
CA ALA A 33 4.01 -0.41 -5.40
C ALA A 33 4.68 0.97 -5.42
N TYR A 34 5.64 1.17 -6.32
CA TYR A 34 6.32 2.46 -6.49
C TYR A 34 5.37 3.57 -6.92
N GLY A 35 4.46 3.29 -7.86
CA GLY A 35 3.42 4.25 -8.26
C GLY A 35 2.52 4.67 -7.10
N ILE A 36 2.10 3.72 -6.26
CA ILE A 36 1.33 4.03 -5.04
C ILE A 36 2.13 4.88 -4.06
N ILE A 37 3.41 4.54 -3.85
CA ILE A 37 4.28 5.30 -2.96
C ILE A 37 4.47 6.73 -3.47
N LEU A 38 4.68 6.94 -4.77
CA LEU A 38 4.86 8.25 -5.38
C LEU A 38 3.63 9.15 -5.29
N GLN A 39 2.41 8.57 -5.29
CA GLN A 39 1.19 9.35 -5.06
C GLN A 39 1.13 9.96 -3.66
N ILE A 40 1.84 9.39 -2.70
CA ILE A 40 1.86 9.81 -1.29
C ILE A 40 3.11 10.62 -0.98
N ILE A 41 4.26 10.21 -1.52
CA ILE A 41 5.58 10.83 -1.33
C ILE A 41 6.04 11.32 -2.70
N PRO A 42 5.83 12.61 -3.05
CA PRO A 42 6.22 13.15 -4.34
C PRO A 42 7.74 13.37 -4.50
N ASP A 43 8.55 12.96 -3.52
CA ASP A 43 10.01 12.92 -3.61
C ASP A 43 10.47 11.53 -4.10
N PRO A 44 11.07 11.43 -5.30
CA PRO A 44 11.52 10.15 -5.86
C PRO A 44 12.55 9.41 -5.00
N ASN A 45 13.45 10.12 -4.31
CA ASN A 45 14.48 9.50 -3.49
C ASN A 45 13.86 8.86 -2.24
N LEU A 46 12.97 9.58 -1.57
CA LEU A 46 12.24 9.05 -0.41
C LEU A 46 11.29 7.92 -0.82
N ALA A 47 10.63 8.04 -1.97
CA ALA A 47 9.78 6.99 -2.52
C ALA A 47 10.57 5.71 -2.81
N GLN A 48 11.76 5.83 -3.42
CA GLN A 48 12.62 4.69 -3.68
C GLN A 48 13.11 4.02 -2.40
N GLN A 49 13.46 4.80 -1.36
CA GLN A 49 13.82 4.25 -0.05
C GLN A 49 12.65 3.48 0.59
N ALA A 50 11.44 4.03 0.52
CA ALA A 50 10.23 3.37 0.99
C ALA A 50 9.95 2.06 0.23
N LEU A 51 10.16 2.04 -1.09
CA LEU A 51 10.02 0.85 -1.93
C LEU A 51 11.01 -0.25 -1.53
N VAL A 52 12.28 0.09 -1.36
CA VAL A 52 13.31 -0.87 -0.92
C VAL A 52 12.96 -1.40 0.48
N SER A 53 12.55 -0.53 1.41
CA SER A 53 12.09 -0.92 2.74
C SER A 53 10.84 -1.81 2.72
N LEU A 54 9.98 -1.67 1.71
CA LEU A 54 8.80 -2.51 1.54
C LEU A 54 9.18 -3.95 1.21
N PHE A 55 9.99 -4.17 0.18
CA PHE A 55 10.38 -5.52 -0.24
C PHE A 55 11.45 -6.16 0.68
N ALA A 56 12.14 -5.35 1.48
CA ALA A 56 12.99 -5.84 2.57
C ALA A 56 12.17 -6.31 3.80
N SER A 57 10.93 -5.85 3.95
CA SER A 57 10.09 -6.16 5.13
C SER A 57 9.65 -7.62 5.17
N PRO A 58 9.66 -8.29 6.35
CA PRO A 58 9.10 -9.63 6.49
C PRO A 58 7.58 -9.69 6.20
N GLN A 59 6.88 -8.55 6.28
CA GLN A 59 5.45 -8.45 5.98
C GLN A 59 5.13 -8.76 4.50
N ILE A 60 6.13 -8.65 3.61
CA ILE A 60 5.95 -8.95 2.18
C ILE A 60 5.68 -10.44 1.94
N GLU A 61 6.23 -11.32 2.78
CA GLU A 61 6.03 -12.76 2.68
C GLU A 61 4.61 -13.16 3.11
N GLN A 62 4.03 -12.40 4.05
CA GLN A 62 2.64 -12.59 4.49
C GLN A 62 1.63 -12.19 3.39
N CYS A 63 2.02 -11.33 2.45
CA CYS A 63 1.18 -10.94 1.32
C CYS A 63 0.92 -12.12 0.36
N LEU A 64 1.79 -13.14 0.36
CA LEU A 64 1.62 -14.38 -0.40
C LEU A 64 0.87 -15.47 0.36
N ALA A 65 0.92 -15.43 1.70
CA ALA A 65 0.41 -16.51 2.55
C ALA A 65 -1.11 -16.47 2.79
N SER A 66 -1.78 -15.36 2.47
CA SER A 66 -3.22 -15.19 2.76
C SER A 66 -4.09 -15.55 1.53
N PRO A 67 -4.83 -16.68 1.55
CA PRO A 67 -5.60 -17.13 0.39
C PRO A 67 -6.82 -16.26 0.07
N SER A 68 -7.24 -15.38 0.99
CA SER A 68 -8.43 -14.53 0.82
C SER A 68 -8.16 -13.19 0.14
N ASN A 69 -6.89 -12.79 -0.02
CA ASN A 69 -6.52 -11.51 -0.61
C ASN A 69 -5.65 -11.72 -1.85
N SER A 70 -5.95 -10.99 -2.93
CA SER A 70 -5.04 -10.91 -4.07
C SER A 70 -3.69 -10.35 -3.60
N PRO A 71 -2.55 -10.97 -3.96
CA PRO A 71 -1.23 -10.47 -3.61
C PRO A 71 -1.02 -9.00 -4.00
N ALA A 72 -1.58 -8.58 -5.15
CA ALA A 72 -1.55 -7.19 -5.59
C ALA A 72 -2.22 -6.25 -4.57
N CYS A 73 -3.39 -6.64 -4.06
CA CYS A 73 -4.14 -5.82 -3.10
C CYS A 73 -3.40 -5.74 -1.75
N ALA A 74 -2.80 -6.84 -1.30
CA ALA A 74 -1.98 -6.86 -0.09
C ALA A 74 -0.74 -5.95 -0.23
N ILE A 75 -0.05 -6.01 -1.36
CA ILE A 75 1.12 -5.18 -1.65
C ILE A 75 0.73 -3.69 -1.75
N ILE A 76 -0.38 -3.35 -2.40
CA ILE A 76 -0.89 -1.97 -2.45
C ILE A 76 -1.14 -1.44 -1.04
N ARG A 77 -1.78 -2.24 -0.18
CA ARG A 77 -2.05 -1.83 1.22
C ARG A 77 -0.77 -1.63 2.02
N LEU A 78 0.20 -2.53 1.86
CA LEU A 78 1.49 -2.42 2.54
C LEU A 78 2.31 -1.22 2.03
N ALA A 79 2.30 -0.97 0.72
CA ALA A 79 2.95 0.17 0.08
C ALA A 79 2.38 1.49 0.59
N ARG A 80 1.05 1.60 0.62
CA ARG A 80 0.37 2.75 1.19
C ARG A 80 0.72 2.95 2.67
N ALA A 81 0.70 1.90 3.48
CA ALA A 81 1.02 2.01 4.90
C ALA A 81 2.45 2.54 5.13
N LYS A 82 3.44 1.94 4.45
CA LYS A 82 4.84 2.39 4.55
C LYS A 82 5.03 3.81 4.02
N ALA A 83 4.35 4.18 2.94
CA ALA A 83 4.43 5.52 2.40
C ALA A 83 3.85 6.56 3.37
N LEU A 84 2.72 6.27 4.01
CA LEU A 84 2.11 7.14 5.02
C LEU A 84 3.01 7.29 6.25
N ASP A 85 3.67 6.21 6.70
CA ASP A 85 4.59 6.28 7.84
C ASP A 85 5.78 7.21 7.54
N VAL A 86 6.39 7.08 6.36
CA VAL A 86 7.49 7.97 5.92
C VAL A 86 6.98 9.40 5.75
N ASN A 87 5.82 9.60 5.12
CA ASN A 87 5.26 10.93 4.91
C ASN A 87 4.92 11.64 6.22
N ARG A 88 4.44 10.91 7.24
CA ARG A 88 4.17 11.46 8.59
C ARG A 88 5.44 11.93 9.28
N VAL A 89 6.52 11.16 9.20
CA VAL A 89 7.82 11.54 9.78
C VAL A 89 8.36 12.81 9.11
N SER A 90 8.29 12.87 7.77
CA SER A 90 8.74 14.05 7.01
C SER A 90 7.85 15.28 7.24
N SER A 91 6.53 15.10 7.31
CA SER A 91 5.55 16.18 7.49
C SER A 91 5.46 16.68 8.94
N SER A 92 5.72 15.83 9.94
CA SER A 92 5.76 16.23 11.35
C SER A 92 6.94 17.17 11.66
N ALA A 93 7.97 17.21 10.80
CA ALA A 93 9.03 18.22 10.88
C ALA A 93 8.59 19.61 10.39
N ILE A 94 7.47 19.68 9.64
CA ILE A 94 6.98 20.91 8.98
C ILE A 94 5.63 21.38 9.55
N GLY A 95 5.01 20.61 10.45
CA GLY A 95 3.69 20.89 11.00
C GLY A 95 2.59 20.42 10.04
N ALA A 96 1.86 19.38 10.44
CA ALA A 96 0.80 18.79 9.63
C ALA A 96 -0.41 19.73 9.58
N VAL A 97 -0.38 20.69 8.65
CA VAL A 97 -1.54 21.51 8.30
C VAL A 97 -2.40 20.65 7.38
N PHE A 98 -3.58 20.23 7.85
CA PHE A 98 -4.58 19.66 6.97
C PHE A 98 -4.88 20.66 5.84
N PRO A 99 -4.95 20.23 4.57
CA PRO A 99 -5.24 21.14 3.48
C PRO A 99 -6.54 21.91 3.75
N GLU A 100 -6.45 23.23 3.61
CA GLU A 100 -7.56 24.16 3.81
C GLU A 100 -8.67 23.85 2.80
N GLN A 101 -9.93 23.96 3.22
CA GLN A 101 -11.10 23.74 2.36
C GLN A 101 -11.23 24.87 1.32
N SER A 102 -10.36 24.91 0.32
CA SER A 102 -10.55 25.76 -0.85
C SER A 102 -11.61 25.10 -1.73
N HIS A 103 -12.86 25.59 -1.65
CA HIS A 103 -14.01 25.32 -2.53
C HIS A 103 -13.84 24.11 -3.46
N VAL A 104 -14.15 22.92 -2.94
CA VAL A 104 -14.19 21.71 -3.75
C VAL A 104 -15.52 21.73 -4.53
N GLU A 105 -15.46 22.00 -5.82
CA GLU A 105 -16.62 21.84 -6.72
C GLU A 105 -17.14 20.39 -6.63
N ASP A 106 -18.46 20.20 -6.69
CA ASP A 106 -19.11 18.89 -6.50
C ASP A 106 -18.55 17.78 -7.42
N GLY A 107 -18.08 18.14 -8.62
CA GLY A 107 -17.43 17.22 -9.55
C GLY A 107 -16.07 16.67 -9.07
N ASN A 108 -15.42 17.35 -8.14
CA ASN A 108 -14.10 17.01 -7.60
C ASN A 108 -14.18 16.45 -6.17
N MET A 109 -15.38 16.39 -5.57
CA MET A 109 -15.58 15.95 -4.19
C MET A 109 -15.17 14.49 -3.98
N GLY A 110 -15.51 13.60 -4.91
CA GLY A 110 -15.12 12.20 -4.83
C GLY A 110 -13.60 11.99 -4.91
N LYS A 111 -12.91 12.77 -5.76
CA LYS A 111 -11.44 12.77 -5.84
C LYS A 111 -10.83 13.31 -4.55
N TYR A 112 -11.37 14.40 -4.00
CA TYR A 112 -10.88 14.99 -2.76
C TYR A 112 -11.01 14.04 -1.57
N ILE A 113 -12.15 13.37 -1.42
CA ILE A 113 -12.36 12.33 -0.40
C ILE A 113 -11.39 11.16 -0.60
N PHE A 114 -11.16 10.75 -1.85
CA PHE A 114 -10.16 9.74 -2.17
C PHE A 114 -8.75 10.18 -1.77
N ASP A 115 -8.34 11.40 -2.09
CA ASP A 115 -7.00 11.91 -1.75
C ASP A 115 -6.81 12.00 -0.23
N LEU A 116 -7.80 12.49 0.51
CA LEU A 116 -7.76 12.54 1.98
C LEU A 116 -7.65 11.14 2.60
N SER A 117 -8.46 10.20 2.13
CA SER A 117 -8.47 8.85 2.68
C SER A 117 -7.23 8.07 2.22
N PHE A 118 -7.01 7.96 0.92
CA PHE A 118 -5.97 7.13 0.33
C PHE A 118 -4.58 7.76 0.49
N ASN A 119 -4.39 9.01 0.10
CA ASN A 119 -3.06 9.62 0.06
C ASN A 119 -2.62 10.22 1.40
N GLN A 120 -3.56 10.71 2.22
CA GLN A 120 -3.25 11.36 3.49
C GLN A 120 -3.56 10.48 4.71
N GLY A 121 -4.26 9.37 4.51
CA GLY A 121 -4.48 8.37 5.57
C GLY A 121 -5.57 8.76 6.57
N TYR A 122 -6.48 9.66 6.22
CA TYR A 122 -7.61 10.02 7.09
C TYR A 122 -8.73 8.98 7.03
N GLU A 123 -9.35 8.72 8.18
CA GLU A 123 -10.50 7.85 8.28
C GLU A 123 -11.73 8.50 7.65
N LEU A 124 -12.52 7.72 6.93
CA LEU A 124 -13.68 8.23 6.18
C LEU A 124 -14.74 8.90 7.08
N PRO A 125 -15.03 8.41 8.31
CA PRO A 125 -15.88 9.13 9.26
C PRO A 125 -15.35 10.54 9.60
N ALA A 126 -14.05 10.68 9.86
CA ALA A 126 -13.43 11.97 10.16
C ALA A 126 -13.47 12.93 8.96
N ILE A 127 -13.33 12.39 7.74
CA ILE A 127 -13.50 13.16 6.50
C ILE A 127 -14.96 13.64 6.38
N ALA A 128 -15.94 12.78 6.61
CA ALA A 128 -17.35 13.13 6.52
C ALA A 128 -17.75 14.22 7.52
N GLU A 129 -17.32 14.09 8.78
CA GLU A 129 -17.52 15.11 9.82
C GLU A 129 -16.92 16.46 9.40
N ARG A 130 -15.68 16.47 8.91
CA ARG A 130 -15.00 17.69 8.47
C ARG A 130 -15.68 18.36 7.27
N LEU A 131 -16.16 17.55 6.32
CA LEU A 131 -16.88 18.04 5.15
C LEU A 131 -18.34 18.38 5.44
N LYS A 132 -18.83 18.13 6.66
CA LYS A 132 -20.23 18.33 7.07
C LYS A 132 -21.22 17.60 6.15
N ILE A 133 -20.83 16.43 5.67
CA ILE A 133 -21.67 15.53 4.85
C ILE A 133 -21.96 14.25 5.61
N SER A 134 -22.97 13.49 5.18
CA SER A 134 -23.19 12.16 5.76
C SER A 134 -22.11 11.17 5.34
N TYR A 135 -21.84 10.17 6.17
CA TYR A 135 -20.93 9.06 5.82
C TYR A 135 -21.37 8.34 4.53
N VAL A 136 -22.69 8.21 4.32
CA VAL A 136 -23.27 7.58 3.14
C VAL A 136 -22.96 8.41 1.89
N ASP A 137 -23.06 9.73 1.97
CA ASP A 137 -22.74 10.63 0.86
C ASP A 137 -21.24 10.62 0.55
N ALA A 138 -20.38 10.60 1.57
CA ALA A 138 -18.94 10.47 1.38
C ALA A 138 -18.57 9.18 0.63
N MET A 139 -19.15 8.05 1.05
CA MET A 139 -18.99 6.75 0.38
C MET A 139 -19.53 6.75 -1.04
N LYS A 140 -20.67 7.41 -1.28
CA LYS A 140 -21.29 7.52 -2.61
C LYS A 140 -20.41 8.34 -3.55
N SER A 141 -19.95 9.52 -3.13
CA SER A 141 -19.04 10.36 -3.92
C SER A 141 -17.74 9.65 -4.25
N MET A 142 -17.14 8.94 -3.29
CA MET A 142 -15.93 8.15 -3.53
C MET A 142 -16.19 6.99 -4.51
N ARG A 143 -17.34 6.30 -4.41
CA ARG A 143 -17.74 5.26 -5.37
C ARG A 143 -17.93 5.82 -6.78
N ASP A 144 -18.58 6.97 -6.91
CA ASP A 144 -18.84 7.58 -8.21
C ASP A 144 -17.55 8.09 -8.86
N TYR A 145 -16.58 8.56 -8.07
CA TYR A 145 -15.21 8.82 -8.55
C TYR A 145 -14.52 7.57 -9.09
N PHE A 146 -14.59 6.43 -8.40
CA PHE A 146 -14.05 5.18 -8.94
C PHE A 146 -14.72 4.73 -10.23
N LYS A 147 -16.05 4.94 -10.37
CA LYS A 147 -16.75 4.67 -11.62
C LYS A 147 -16.27 5.57 -12.75
N TYR A 148 -16.03 6.85 -12.45
CA TYR A 148 -15.48 7.81 -13.41
C TYR A 148 -14.10 7.36 -13.91
N LEU A 149 -13.19 6.97 -13.01
CA LEU A 149 -11.85 6.48 -13.37
C LEU A 149 -11.84 5.18 -14.19
N ARG A 150 -12.91 4.37 -14.12
CA ARG A 150 -13.02 3.11 -14.84
C ARG A 150 -13.58 3.29 -16.25
N ARG A 151 -14.15 4.45 -16.59
CA ARG A 151 -14.65 4.69 -17.95
C ARG A 151 -13.45 4.77 -18.91
N PRO A 152 -13.49 4.01 -20.02
CA PRO A 152 -12.41 4.00 -21.01
C PRO A 152 -12.27 5.34 -21.71
#